data_AF-A0A543A8Q9-F1
#
_entry.id   AF-A0A543A8Q9-F1
#
_cell.length_a   1.000
_cell.length_b   1.000
_cell.length_c   1.000
_cell.angle_alpha   90.00
_cell.angle_beta   90.00
_cell.angle_gamma   90.00
#
_symmetry.space_group_name_H-M   'P 1'
#
loop_
_entity.id
_entity.type
_entity.pdbx_description
1 polymer ?
#
loop_
_entity_poly.entity_id
_entity_poly.type
_entity_poly.pdbx_seq_one_letter_code
_entity_poly.pdbx_strand_id
1 'polypeptide(L)'
;MTAAPQEKITQKDKPFEVAINGTEMSLDHNVLTYEELGQLAHPGHDPEAKFTVTYRNADPSRGGQLNGTLIAGEKVTVKKKGTTFDVRLTTRS
;
A
#
# COMPACT_ATOMS: atom_id res chain seq x y z
N MET A 1 18.68 -22.94 -2.14
CA MET A 1 18.67 -21.48 -2.31
C MET A 1 17.21 -21.04 -2.15
N THR A 2 16.74 -20.95 -0.91
CA THR A 2 16.53 -19.71 -0.14
C THR A 2 15.37 -18.87 -0.71
N ALA A 3 14.15 -19.20 -0.30
CA ALA A 3 13.07 -18.22 -0.17
C ALA A 3 12.56 -18.38 1.26
N ALA A 4 12.76 -17.34 2.07
CA ALA A 4 12.47 -17.33 3.49
C ALA A 4 10.98 -17.67 3.76
N PRO A 5 10.66 -18.39 4.84
CA PRO A 5 9.30 -18.50 5.30
C PRO A 5 8.85 -17.11 5.73
N GLN A 6 7.98 -16.48 4.95
CA GLN A 6 7.32 -15.26 5.40
C GLN A 6 6.31 -15.68 6.46
N GLU A 7 6.78 -15.68 7.71
CA GLU A 7 5.96 -15.72 8.92
C GLU A 7 4.90 -14.63 8.80
N LYS A 8 3.71 -14.98 8.28
CA LYS A 8 2.50 -14.17 8.38
C LYS A 8 2.09 -14.17 9.84
N ILE A 9 2.75 -13.32 10.60
CA ILE A 9 2.41 -12.92 11.95
C ILE A 9 0.91 -12.64 12.00
N THR A 10 0.20 -13.55 12.67
CA THR A 10 -1.21 -13.46 12.98
C THR A 10 -1.40 -12.38 14.03
N GLN A 11 -1.46 -11.11 13.62
CA GLN A 11 -1.93 -10.05 14.50
C GLN A 11 -3.36 -9.72 14.11
N LYS A 12 -4.28 -10.12 14.99
CA LYS A 12 -5.68 -9.68 15.04
C LYS A 12 -5.74 -8.18 15.35
N ASP A 13 -5.15 -7.36 14.50
CA ASP A 13 -5.28 -5.91 14.57
C ASP A 13 -6.52 -5.51 13.79
N LYS A 14 -7.27 -4.58 14.38
CA LYS A 14 -8.55 -4.07 13.86
C LYS A 14 -8.42 -3.73 12.37
N PRO A 15 -9.46 -3.97 11.55
CA PRO A 15 -9.41 -3.67 10.13
C PRO A 15 -9.03 -2.19 9.93
N PHE A 16 -7.99 -1.97 9.14
CA PHE A 16 -7.51 -0.66 8.70
C PHE A 16 -8.40 -0.19 7.57
N GLU A 17 -9.17 0.86 7.82
CA GLU A 17 -9.99 1.50 6.81
C GLU A 17 -9.15 2.46 5.97
N VAL A 18 -8.86 2.05 4.74
CA VAL A 18 -8.11 2.80 3.75
C VAL A 18 -8.98 3.07 2.52
N ALA A 19 -8.70 4.10 1.75
CA ALA A 19 -9.40 4.37 0.51
C ALA A 19 -8.41 4.35 -0.66
N ILE A 20 -8.51 3.38 -1.56
CA ILE A 20 -7.62 3.19 -2.70
C ILE A 20 -8.33 3.69 -3.97
N ASN A 21 -7.79 4.72 -4.61
CA ASN A 21 -8.36 5.38 -5.79
C ASN A 21 -9.85 5.76 -5.62
N GLY A 22 -10.20 6.23 -4.41
CA GLY A 22 -11.58 6.55 -4.03
C GLY A 22 -12.44 5.35 -3.61
N THR A 23 -11.92 4.13 -3.66
CA THR A 23 -12.59 2.91 -3.20
C THR A 23 -12.22 2.62 -1.76
N GLU A 24 -13.19 2.70 -0.84
CA GLU A 24 -12.99 2.35 0.56
C GLU A 24 -12.79 0.83 0.72
N MET A 25 -11.68 0.46 1.34
CA MET A 25 -11.24 -0.91 1.58
C MET A 25 -10.86 -1.09 3.04
N SER A 26 -11.23 -2.23 3.60
CA SER A 26 -10.84 -2.65 4.94
C SER A 26 -9.74 -3.71 4.83
N LEU A 27 -8.58 -3.45 5.40
CA LEU A 27 -7.43 -4.37 5.37
C LEU A 27 -7.12 -4.89 6.77
N ASP A 28 -6.77 -6.16 6.89
CA ASP A 28 -6.39 -6.75 8.20
C ASP A 28 -4.95 -6.40 8.62
N HIS A 29 -4.18 -5.71 7.77
CA HIS A 29 -2.79 -5.37 8.03
C HIS A 29 -2.55 -3.86 7.86
N ASN A 30 -1.58 -3.35 8.62
CA ASN A 30 -1.21 -1.93 8.59
C ASN A 30 -0.09 -1.60 7.61
N VAL A 31 0.57 -2.60 7.01
CA VAL A 31 1.72 -2.39 6.12
C VAL A 31 1.31 -2.76 4.71
N LEU A 32 1.16 -1.76 3.86
CA LEU A 32 0.85 -1.94 2.45
C LEU A 32 2.11 -1.79 1.62
N THR A 33 2.29 -2.71 0.67
CA THR A 33 3.39 -2.65 -0.30
C THR A 33 2.92 -2.00 -1.58
N TYR A 34 3.89 -1.46 -2.32
CA TYR A 34 3.66 -0.90 -3.63
C TYR A 34 2.94 -1.89 -4.57
N GLU A 35 3.43 -3.13 -4.65
CA GLU A 35 2.85 -4.13 -5.56
C GLU A 35 1.41 -4.49 -5.22
N GLU A 36 1.10 -4.62 -3.92
CA GLU A 36 -0.25 -4.93 -3.46
C GLU A 36 -1.23 -3.78 -3.78
N LEU A 37 -0.80 -2.53 -3.57
CA LEU A 37 -1.60 -1.35 -3.96
C LEU A 37 -1.84 -1.27 -5.46
N GLY A 38 -0.83 -1.61 -6.27
CA GLY A 38 -0.98 -1.69 -7.73
C GLY A 38 -2.02 -2.72 -8.15
N GLN A 39 -1.96 -3.93 -7.58
CA GLN A 39 -2.90 -5.01 -7.88
C GLN A 39 -4.33 -4.70 -7.42
N LEU A 40 -4.49 -4.07 -6.25
CA LEU A 40 -5.79 -3.68 -5.71
C LEU A 40 -6.44 -2.56 -6.53
N ALA A 41 -5.66 -1.57 -6.96
CA ALA A 41 -6.17 -0.45 -7.75
C ALA A 41 -6.38 -0.79 -9.24
N HIS A 42 -5.51 -1.64 -9.79
CA HIS A 42 -5.50 -2.01 -11.20
C HIS A 42 -5.29 -3.53 -11.34
N PRO A 43 -6.37 -4.33 -11.18
CA PRO A 43 -6.28 -5.76 -11.42
C PRO A 43 -5.96 -6.03 -12.89
N GLY A 44 -4.82 -6.70 -13.17
CA GLY A 44 -4.40 -7.07 -14.52
C GLY A 44 -3.34 -6.15 -15.16
N HIS A 45 -2.70 -5.29 -14.37
CA HIS A 45 -1.59 -4.48 -14.85
C HIS A 45 -0.27 -5.28 -14.95
N ASP A 46 0.59 -4.91 -15.91
CA ASP A 46 1.90 -5.52 -16.10
C ASP A 46 2.79 -5.37 -14.85
N PRO A 47 3.47 -6.44 -14.39
CA PRO A 47 4.39 -6.38 -13.25
C PRO A 47 5.62 -5.50 -13.52
N GLU A 48 5.98 -5.29 -14.80
CA GLU A 48 7.06 -4.37 -15.19
C GLU A 48 6.64 -2.90 -15.23
N ALA A 49 5.33 -2.64 -15.28
CA ALA A 49 4.88 -1.29 -15.47
C ALA A 49 4.97 -0.50 -14.15
N LYS A 50 5.50 0.71 -14.28
CA LYS A 50 5.72 1.61 -13.14
C LYS A 50 4.45 2.38 -12.89
N PHE A 51 4.13 2.50 -11.63
CA PHE A 51 3.07 3.30 -11.10
C PHE A 51 3.61 4.07 -9.91
N THR A 52 2.81 4.99 -9.43
CA THR A 52 3.18 5.94 -8.41
C THR A 52 2.01 5.99 -7.46
N VAL A 53 2.24 5.54 -6.23
CA VAL A 53 1.16 5.48 -5.24
C VAL A 53 1.31 6.65 -4.28
N THR A 54 0.46 7.64 -4.41
CA THR A 54 0.44 8.76 -3.47
C THR A 54 -0.43 8.39 -2.29
N TYR A 55 0.11 8.43 -1.07
CA TYR A 55 -0.66 8.22 0.14
C TYR A 55 -0.87 9.54 0.89
N ARG A 56 -2.00 9.64 1.57
CA ARG A 56 -2.38 10.78 2.42
C ARG A 56 -2.98 10.25 3.70
N ASN A 57 -2.80 10.98 4.81
CA ASN A 57 -3.28 10.56 6.12
C ASN A 57 -2.74 9.18 6.56
N ALA A 58 -1.50 8.85 6.21
CA ALA A 58 -0.80 7.65 6.71
C ALA A 58 -0.33 7.84 8.17
N ASP A 59 0.24 6.79 8.76
CA ASP A 59 0.74 6.81 10.13
C ASP A 59 2.17 7.39 10.18
N PRO A 60 2.37 8.59 10.76
CA PRO A 60 3.71 9.18 10.90
C PRO A 60 4.49 8.60 12.09
N SER A 61 3.84 7.87 13.00
CA SER A 61 4.41 7.46 14.29
C SER A 61 5.50 6.39 14.17
N ARG A 62 5.57 5.66 13.04
CA ARG A 62 6.65 4.71 12.75
C ARG A 62 7.77 5.25 11.86
N GLY A 63 7.97 6.57 11.83
CA GLY A 63 8.95 7.21 10.95
C GLY A 63 8.50 7.31 9.49
N GLY A 64 7.22 7.07 9.23
CA GLY A 64 6.57 7.35 7.95
C GLY A 64 6.23 8.83 7.81
N GLN A 65 5.86 9.24 6.58
CA GLN A 65 5.30 10.57 6.36
C GLN A 65 3.77 10.51 6.51
N LEU A 66 3.14 11.64 6.85
CA LEU A 66 1.68 11.73 6.86
C LEU A 66 1.11 11.63 5.44
N ASN A 67 1.84 12.20 4.49
CA ASN A 67 1.56 12.20 3.07
C ASN A 67 2.86 11.99 2.33
N GLY A 68 2.83 11.24 1.24
CA GLY A 68 4.02 10.98 0.46
C GLY A 68 3.69 10.21 -0.80
N THR A 69 4.74 9.80 -1.48
CA THR A 69 4.63 9.00 -2.68
C THR A 69 5.44 7.74 -2.47
N LEU A 70 4.87 6.62 -2.85
CA LEU A 70 5.43 5.29 -2.74
C LEU A 70 5.75 4.81 -4.15
N ILE A 71 7.00 4.40 -4.35
CA ILE A 71 7.50 3.85 -5.62
C ILE A 71 7.75 2.33 -5.51
N ALA A 72 8.09 1.72 -6.64
CA ALA A 72 8.38 0.29 -6.72
C ALA A 72 9.44 -0.15 -5.69
N GLY A 73 9.11 -1.18 -4.92
CA GLY A 73 9.95 -1.71 -3.83
C GLY A 73 9.75 -1.03 -2.47
N GLU A 74 8.96 0.04 -2.38
CA GLU A 74 8.63 0.67 -1.10
C GLU A 74 7.37 0.07 -0.45
N LYS A 75 7.25 0.34 0.86
CA LYS A 75 6.11 -0.01 1.69
C LYS A 75 5.76 1.15 2.61
N VAL A 76 4.49 1.30 2.95
CA VAL A 76 4.00 2.35 3.85
C VAL A 76 3.13 1.75 4.93
N THR A 77 3.21 2.36 6.12
CA THR A 77 2.37 2.01 7.25
C THR A 77 1.15 2.91 7.30
N VAL A 78 -0.04 2.31 7.32
CA VAL A 78 -1.32 3.01 7.44
C VAL A 78 -1.78 3.08 8.88
N LYS A 79 -2.58 4.11 9.17
CA LYS A 79 -3.25 4.25 10.46
C LYS A 79 -4.61 3.56 10.39
N LYS A 80 -5.23 3.33 11.56
CA LYS A 80 -6.48 2.57 11.69
C LYS A 80 -7.64 3.03 10.80
N LYS A 81 -7.75 4.34 10.51
CA LYS A 81 -8.82 4.88 9.67
C LYS A 81 -8.40 6.14 8.94
N GLY A 82 -8.86 6.26 7.70
CA GLY A 82 -8.83 7.50 6.92
C GLY A 82 -7.55 7.73 6.14
N THR A 83 -6.73 6.69 5.95
CA THR A 83 -5.62 6.73 5.00
C THR A 83 -6.19 6.61 3.59
N THR A 84 -5.69 7.43 2.67
CA THR A 84 -6.12 7.44 1.27
C THR A 84 -4.91 7.17 0.39
N PHE A 85 -5.09 6.35 -0.63
CA PHE A 85 -4.11 6.00 -1.63
C PHE A 85 -4.63 6.40 -3.00
N ASP A 86 -3.81 7.09 -3.78
CA ASP A 86 -4.04 7.40 -5.18
C ASP A 86 -3.00 6.63 -5.98
N VAL A 87 -3.44 5.63 -6.75
CA VAL A 87 -2.53 4.81 -7.56
C VAL A 87 -2.61 5.33 -8.99
N ARG A 88 -1.49 5.84 -9.51
CA ARG A 88 -1.38 6.35 -10.87
C ARG A 88 -0.36 5.56 -11.65
N LEU A 89 -0.76 5.00 -12.78
CA LEU A 89 0.16 4.38 -13.72
C LEU A 89 1.07 5.44 -14.33
N THR A 90 2.38 5.23 -14.22
CA THR A 90 3.44 6.05 -14.80
C THR A 90 4.21 5.19 -15.80
N THR A 91 3.54 4.81 -16.89
CA THR A 91 4.22 4.26 -18.07
C THR A 91 5.08 5.36 -18.67
N ARG A 92 6.41 5.27 -18.47
CA ARG A 92 7.36 6.07 -19.23
C ARG A 92 7.44 5.44 -20.62
N SER A 93 6.87 6.14 -21.60
CA SER A 93 6.96 5.85 -23.04
C SER A 93 8.41 5.74 -23.51
#